data_AF-A0A6I2MQC4-F1
#
_entry.id   AF-A0A6I2MQC4-F1
#
_cell.length_a   1.000
_cell.length_b   1.000
_cell.length_c   1.000
_cell.angle_alpha   90.00
_cell.angle_beta   90.00
_cell.angle_gamma   90.00
#
_symmetry.space_group_name_H-M   'P 1'
#
loop_
_entity.id
_entity.type
_entity.pdbx_description
1 polymer ?
#
loop_
_entity_poly.entity_id
_entity_poly.type
_entity_poly.pdbx_seq_one_letter_code
_entity_poly.pdbx_strand_id
1 'polypeptide(L)'
;MKSFPQIKFNQPEDLIFMDSPNNELFTLIIKEKTYHNDTMVLIRDLYKNKKNTQVWEVFKQNENVTVSVDMFNCGALFFRKEQAKEHFKIRI
;
A
#
# COMPACT_ATOMS: atom_id res chain seq x y z
N MET A 1 -0.44 -24.58 -13.27
CA MET A 1 -0.02 -23.28 -12.69
C MET A 1 -0.02 -22.26 -13.82
N LYS A 2 -0.75 -21.14 -13.71
CA LYS A 2 -0.72 -20.10 -14.75
C LYS A 2 0.64 -19.40 -14.71
N SER A 3 1.32 -19.31 -15.85
CA SER A 3 2.58 -18.57 -16.01
C SER A 3 2.27 -17.20 -16.60
N PHE A 4 2.91 -16.16 -16.07
CA PHE A 4 2.77 -14.78 -16.54
C PHE A 4 4.13 -14.30 -17.07
N PRO A 5 4.49 -14.64 -18.32
CA PRO A 5 5.85 -14.46 -18.84
C PRO A 5 6.30 -12.99 -18.94
N GLN A 6 5.36 -12.05 -18.85
CA GLN A 6 5.63 -10.61 -18.88
C GLN A 6 5.76 -9.98 -17.49
N ILE A 7 5.48 -10.72 -16.42
CA ILE A 7 5.70 -10.23 -15.05
C ILE A 7 7.16 -10.46 -14.70
N LYS A 8 7.85 -9.38 -14.35
CA LYS A 8 9.22 -9.39 -13.83
C LYS A 8 9.18 -8.83 -12.42
N PHE A 9 9.90 -9.47 -11.51
CA PHE A 9 10.06 -9.00 -10.14
C PHE A 9 11.47 -8.40 -10.04
N ASN A 10 11.55 -7.08 -10.15
CA ASN A 10 12.79 -6.32 -10.05
C ASN A 10 12.62 -5.28 -8.95
N GLN A 11 13.62 -5.15 -8.08
CA GLN A 11 13.58 -4.13 -7.04
C GLN A 11 14.21 -2.81 -7.50
N PRO A 12 13.71 -1.65 -7.03
CA PRO A 12 12.51 -1.49 -6.18
C PRO A 12 11.21 -1.77 -6.94
N GLU A 13 10.21 -2.33 -6.25
CA GLU A 13 9.00 -2.87 -6.89
C GLU A 13 8.03 -1.78 -7.34
N ASP A 14 7.44 -1.88 -8.53
CA ASP A 14 6.38 -0.96 -8.99
C ASP A 14 5.04 -1.20 -8.26
N LEU A 15 4.76 -2.45 -7.89
CA LEU A 15 3.52 -2.86 -7.24
C LEU A 15 3.80 -3.88 -6.13
N ILE A 16 3.34 -3.55 -4.93
CA ILE A 16 3.37 -4.46 -3.79
C ILE A 16 1.94 -4.83 -3.43
N PHE A 17 1.64 -6.13 -3.35
CA PHE A 17 0.32 -6.61 -2.98
C PHE A 17 0.33 -7.21 -1.57
N MET A 18 -0.68 -6.85 -0.78
CA MET A 18 -0.83 -7.29 0.60
C MET A 18 -2.26 -7.82 0.82
N ASP A 19 -2.40 -9.11 1.15
CA ASP A 19 -3.70 -9.77 1.31
C ASP A 19 -4.54 -9.26 2.49
N SER A 20 -3.90 -8.66 3.49
CA SER A 20 -4.52 -8.00 4.65
C SER A 20 -3.52 -7.05 5.30
N PRO A 21 -3.94 -5.94 5.95
CA PRO A 21 -3.02 -5.02 6.61
C PRO A 21 -2.03 -5.74 7.55
N ASN A 22 -0.74 -5.58 7.26
CA ASN A 22 0.35 -6.23 7.97
C ASN A 22 1.44 -5.19 8.30
N ASN A 23 1.52 -4.83 9.58
CA ASN A 23 2.44 -3.80 10.05
C ASN A 23 3.93 -4.20 9.94
N GLU A 24 4.25 -5.48 10.13
CA GLU A 24 5.62 -5.98 10.04
C GLU A 24 6.13 -5.89 8.60
N LEU A 25 5.31 -6.33 7.64
CA LEU A 25 5.64 -6.24 6.21
C LEU A 25 5.77 -4.77 5.78
N PHE A 26 4.85 -3.90 6.20
CA PHE A 26 4.93 -2.47 5.90
C PHE A 26 6.21 -1.84 6.48
N THR A 27 6.56 -2.17 7.72
CA THR A 27 7.82 -1.71 8.35
C THR A 27 9.04 -2.16 7.55
N LEU A 28 9.04 -3.40 7.05
CA LEU A 28 10.12 -3.92 6.22
C LEU A 28 10.22 -3.18 4.88
N ILE A 29 9.09 -2.91 4.21
CA ILE A 29 9.05 -2.09 2.98
C ILE A 29 9.71 -0.73 3.20
N ILE A 30 9.36 -0.07 4.31
CA ILE A 30 9.93 1.24 4.65
C ILE A 30 11.42 1.16 4.95
N LYS A 31 11.83 0.17 5.76
CA LYS A 31 13.22 0.00 6.22
C LYS A 31 14.17 -0.38 5.10
N GLU A 32 13.80 -1.37 4.29
CA GLU A 32 14.62 -1.91 3.20
C GLU A 32 14.48 -1.09 1.90
N LYS A 33 13.64 -0.04 1.91
CA LYS A 33 13.38 0.82 0.75
C LYS A 33 13.02 0.02 -0.50
N THR A 34 12.16 -1.00 -0.36
CA THR A 34 11.68 -1.82 -1.50
C THR A 34 10.67 -1.08 -2.37
N TYR A 35 10.56 0.24 -2.23
CA TYR A 35 9.67 1.13 -2.96
C TYR A 35 10.48 2.28 -3.56
N HIS A 36 9.93 2.88 -4.60
CA HIS A 36 10.40 4.09 -5.25
C HIS A 36 9.23 5.07 -5.43
N ASN A 37 9.48 6.19 -6.10
CA ASN A 37 8.52 7.29 -6.20
C ASN A 37 7.18 6.84 -6.81
N ASP A 38 7.20 5.89 -7.75
CA ASP A 38 6.02 5.43 -8.47
C ASP A 38 5.46 4.10 -7.93
N THR A 39 6.02 3.56 -6.84
CA THR A 39 5.50 2.34 -6.21
C THR A 39 4.10 2.56 -5.67
N MET A 40 3.24 1.58 -5.91
CA MET A 40 1.92 1.45 -5.29
C MET A 40 1.88 0.22 -4.37
N VAL A 41 1.33 0.36 -3.16
CA VAL A 41 0.96 -0.79 -2.32
C VAL A 41 -0.55 -0.97 -2.38
N LEU A 42 -1.01 -2.13 -2.86
CA LEU A 42 -2.42 -2.51 -2.88
C LEU A 42 -2.72 -3.49 -1.73
N ILE A 43 -3.67 -3.13 -0.89
CA ILE A 43 -3.98 -3.86 0.35
C ILE A 43 -5.46 -4.27 0.34
N ARG A 44 -5.77 -5.55 0.58
CA ARG A 44 -7.16 -6.02 0.74
C ARG A 44 -7.60 -6.05 2.20
N ASP A 45 -8.87 -6.36 2.43
CA ASP A 45 -9.46 -6.69 3.74
C ASP A 45 -9.30 -5.56 4.80
N LEU A 46 -9.29 -4.29 4.38
CA LEU A 46 -9.06 -3.14 5.28
C LEU A 46 -10.00 -3.11 6.50
N TYR A 47 -11.26 -3.47 6.28
CA TYR A 47 -12.34 -3.39 7.28
C TYR A 47 -12.83 -4.74 7.77
N LYS A 48 -12.10 -5.83 7.46
CA LYS A 48 -12.48 -7.18 7.85
C LYS A 48 -12.56 -7.36 9.37
N ASN A 49 -11.74 -6.65 10.12
CA ASN A 49 -11.75 -6.65 11.58
C ASN A 49 -11.11 -5.36 12.12
N LYS A 50 -11.30 -5.09 13.41
CA LYS A 50 -10.80 -3.88 14.08
C LYS A 50 -9.28 -3.71 13.96
N LYS A 51 -8.51 -4.81 14.01
CA LYS A 51 -7.05 -4.78 13.88
C LYS A 51 -6.63 -4.29 12.50
N ASN A 52 -7.25 -4.81 11.44
CA ASN A 52 -6.96 -4.38 10.06
C ASN A 52 -7.22 -2.89 9.87
N THR A 53 -8.34 -2.39 10.40
CA THR A 53 -8.68 -0.97 10.34
C THR A 53 -7.69 -0.11 11.12
N GLN A 54 -7.24 -0.55 12.31
CA GLN A 54 -6.22 0.15 13.08
C GLN A 54 -4.88 0.23 12.35
N VAL A 55 -4.46 -0.87 11.72
CA VAL A 55 -3.22 -0.90 10.92
C VAL A 55 -3.34 0.00 9.69
N TRP A 56 -4.51 0.05 9.05
CA TRP A 56 -4.77 0.98 7.95
C TRP A 56 -4.59 2.45 8.36
N GLU A 57 -5.11 2.85 9.54
CA GLU A 57 -4.88 4.19 10.06
C GLU A 57 -3.40 4.51 10.28
N VAL A 58 -2.62 3.55 10.78
CA VAL A 58 -1.16 3.69 10.95
C VAL A 58 -0.48 3.90 9.59
N PHE A 59 -0.87 3.16 8.56
CA PHE A 59 -0.27 3.29 7.23
C PHE A 59 -0.49 4.69 6.63
N LYS A 60 -1.72 5.22 6.74
CA LYS A 60 -2.05 6.58 6.26
C LYS A 60 -1.25 7.67 6.97
N GLN A 61 -0.91 7.45 8.24
CA GLN A 61 -0.14 8.41 9.03
C GLN A 61 1.36 8.36 8.74
N ASN A 62 1.89 7.30 8.11
CA ASN A 62 3.31 7.18 7.80
C ASN A 62 3.80 8.34 6.90
N GLU A 63 4.93 8.96 7.25
CA GLU A 63 5.49 10.11 6.52
C GLU A 63 5.91 9.83 5.07
N ASN A 64 6.26 8.58 4.76
CA ASN A 64 6.67 8.19 3.40
C ASN A 64 5.46 7.97 2.49
N VAL A 65 4.27 7.71 3.07
CA VAL A 65 3.02 7.63 2.32
C VAL A 65 2.53 9.06 2.07
N THR A 66 2.47 9.43 0.79
CA THR A 66 1.94 10.72 0.37
C THR A 66 0.47 10.61 0.03
N VAL A 67 0.06 9.64 -0.79
CA VAL A 67 -1.36 9.46 -1.11
C VAL A 67 -1.85 8.13 -0.58
N SER A 68 -3.01 8.15 0.08
CA SER A 68 -3.75 6.95 0.44
C SER A 68 -5.16 7.00 -0.15
N VAL A 69 -5.58 5.92 -0.79
CA VAL A 69 -6.92 5.81 -1.39
C VAL A 69 -7.66 4.66 -0.74
N ASP A 70 -8.78 4.97 -0.10
CA ASP A 70 -9.70 3.99 0.46
C ASP A 70 -10.79 3.67 -0.56
N MET A 71 -10.89 2.40 -0.94
CA MET A 71 -11.81 1.89 -1.95
C MET A 71 -12.83 0.91 -1.35
N PHE A 72 -13.30 1.20 -0.13
CA PHE A 72 -14.28 0.43 0.64
C PHE A 72 -13.84 -0.95 1.13
N ASN A 73 -13.27 -1.81 0.28
CA ASN A 73 -12.77 -3.14 0.70
C ASN A 73 -11.25 -3.28 0.59
N CYS A 74 -10.62 -2.48 -0.28
CA CYS A 74 -9.18 -2.41 -0.45
C CYS A 74 -8.68 -0.96 -0.33
N GLY A 75 -7.37 -0.82 -0.12
CA GLY A 75 -6.70 0.46 -0.08
C GLY A 75 -5.48 0.47 -0.98
N ALA A 76 -5.13 1.66 -1.48
CA ALA A 76 -3.87 1.90 -2.16
C ALA A 76 -3.04 2.92 -1.38
N LEU A 77 -1.72 2.71 -1.32
CA LEU A 77 -0.74 3.65 -0.80
C LEU A 77 0.24 4.02 -1.91
N PHE A 78 0.62 5.29 -1.98
CA PHE A 78 1.60 5.82 -2.92
C PHE A 78 2.70 6.60 -2.18
N PHE A 79 3.91 6.57 -2.75
CA PHE A 79 5.12 7.23 -2.20
C PHE A 79 5.61 8.41 -3.06
N ARG A 80 4.69 9.03 -3.81
CA ARG A 80 4.97 10.10 -4.80
C ARG A 80 5.33 11.41 -4.13
N LYS A 81 6.53 11.94 -4.40
CA LYS A 81 7.04 13.18 -3.80
C LYS A 81 6.40 14.45 -4.38
N GLU A 82 5.80 14.34 -5.56
CA GLU A 82 5.20 15.45 -6.29
C GLU A 82 3.81 15.84 -5.77
N GLN A 83 3.17 14.97 -4.98
CA GLN A 83 1.85 15.19 -4.42
C GLN A 83 1.92 15.49 -2.92
N ALA A 84 1.06 16.40 -2.46
CA ALA A 84 0.89 16.65 -1.05
C ALA A 84 0.35 15.40 -0.34
N LYS A 85 0.52 15.36 0.99
CA LYS A 85 -0.01 14.25 1.78
C LYS A 85 -1.53 14.31 1.83
N GLU A 86 -2.20 13.34 1.21
CA GLU A 86 -3.66 13.33 1.05
C GLU A 86 -4.27 11.95 1.27
N HIS A 87 -5.50 11.94 1.79
CA HIS A 87 -6.31 10.75 1.94
C HIS A 87 -7.61 10.90 1.15
N PHE A 88 -7.81 10.03 0.17
CA PHE A 88 -9.05 9.95 -0.61
C PHE A 88 -9.88 8.77 -0.14
N LYS A 89 -11.19 8.96 -0.08
CA LYS A 89 -12.15 7.89 0.17
C LYS A 89 -13.18 7.88 -0.95
N ILE A 90 -13.20 6.79 -1.71
CA ILE A 90 -14.20 6.59 -2.75
C ILE A 90 -15.54 6.28 -2.07
N ARG A 91 -16.56 7.07 -2.41
CA ARG A 91 -17.95 6.81 -2.04
C ARG A 91 -18.65 6.24 -3.27
N ILE A 92 -19.25 5.07 -3.12
CA ILE A 92 -20.08 4.41 -4.14
C ILE A 92 -21.54 4.66 -3.78
#